data_AF-A0A933E907-F1
#
_entry.id   AF-A0A933E907-F1
#
_cell.length_a   1.000
_cell.length_b   1.000
_cell.length_c   1.000
_cell.angle_alpha   90.00
_cell.angle_beta   90.00
_cell.angle_gamma   90.00
#
_symmetry.space_group_name_H-M   'P 1'
#
loop_
_entity.id
_entity.type
_entity.pdbx_description
1 polymer ?
#
loop_
_entity_poly.entity_id
_entity_poly.type
_entity_poly.pdbx_seq_one_letter_code
_entity_poly.pdbx_strand_id
1 'polypeptide(L)' 'MPFFALGLILLVVGVIFLRKSVKEEDKEGVVGVIALIIAAVIMIMFFGLFYTLTIF' A
#
# COMPACT_ATOMS: atom_id res chain seq x y z
N MET A 1 -5.45 -11.89 -10.89
CA MET A 1 -5.34 -11.49 -9.47
C MET A 1 -5.54 -9.98 -9.31
N PRO A 2 -6.77 -9.47 -9.38
CA PRO A 2 -7.02 -8.03 -9.32
C PRO A 2 -6.54 -7.40 -7.99
N PHE A 3 -6.73 -8.08 -6.85
CA PHE A 3 -6.38 -7.53 -5.52
C PHE A 3 -4.87 -7.40 -5.26
N PHE A 4 -4.06 -8.34 -5.74
CA PHE A 4 -2.59 -8.23 -5.64
C PHE A 4 -2.05 -7.06 -6.48
N ALA A 5 -2.55 -6.92 -7.71
CA ALA A 5 -2.21 -5.80 -8.58
C ALA A 5 -2.66 -4.45 -7.98
N LEU A 6 -3.87 -4.40 -7.41
CA LEU A 6 -4.39 -3.21 -6.72
C LEU A 6 -3.52 -2.83 -5.51
N GLY A 7 -3.10 -3.82 -4.71
CA GLY A 7 -2.19 -3.60 -3.59
C GLY A 7 -0.85 -3.01 -4.05
N LEU A 8 -0.26 -3.54 -5.12
CA LEU A 8 0.97 -3.00 -5.70
C LEU A 8 0.80 -1.56 -6.20
N ILE A 9 -0.30 -1.25 -6.90
CA ILE A 9 -0.59 0.10 -7.38
C ILE A 9 -0.74 1.06 -6.20
N LEU A 10 -1.47 0.68 -5.15
CA LEU A 10 -1.62 1.48 -3.94
C LEU A 10 -0.27 1.76 -3.26
N LEU A 11 0.64 0.79 -3.27
CA LEU A 11 1.97 0.93 -2.68
C LEU A 11 2.83 1.92 -3.47
N VAL A 12 2.82 1.85 -4.80
CA VAL A 12 3.52 2.80 -5.68
C VAL A 12 2.96 4.22 -5.51
N VAL A 13 1.64 4.36 -5.54
CA VAL A 13 0.96 5.66 -5.35
C VAL A 13 1.25 6.22 -3.97
N GLY A 14 1.16 5.41 -2.91
CA GLY A 14 1.49 5.80 -1.55
C GLY A 14 2.91 6.35 -1.42
N VAL A 15 3.92 5.70 -2.02
CA VAL A 15 5.30 6.19 -1.98
C VAL A 15 5.47 7.54 -2.70
N ILE A 16 4.79 7.74 -3.83
CA ILE A 16 4.81 9.01 -4.57
C ILE A 16 4.21 10.13 -3.72
N PHE A 17 3.03 9.89 -3.13
CA PHE A 17 2.38 10.86 -2.25
C PHE A 17 3.18 11.13 -1.00
N LEU A 18 3.87 10.13 -0.43
CA LEU A 18 4.68 10.30 0.77
C LEU A 18 5.80 11.30 0.51
N ARG A 19 6.49 11.14 -0.62
CA ARG A 19 7.54 12.09 -1.04
C ARG A 19 6.99 13.50 -1.22
N LYS A 20 5.77 13.63 -1.75
CA LYS A 20 5.12 14.92 -1.96
C LYS A 20 4.72 15.57 -0.62
N SER A 21 4.04 14.83 0.27
CA SER A 21 3.61 15.34 1.58
C SER A 21 4.78 15.71 2.48
N VAL A 22 5.89 14.94 2.44
CA VAL A 22 7.12 15.32 3.16
C VAL A 22 7.70 16.62 2.60
N LYS A 23 7.69 16.82 1.28
CA LYS A 23 8.19 18.04 0.64
C LYS A 23 7.32 19.26 0.97
N GLU A 24 6.02 19.07 1.15
CA GLU A 24 5.06 20.14 1.49
C GLU A 24 4.95 20.38 3.01
N GLU A 25 5.74 19.67 3.84
CA GLU A 25 5.70 19.72 5.32
C GLU A 25 4.30 19.44 5.91
N ASP A 26 3.43 18.77 5.15
CA ASP A 26 2.09 18.41 5.56
C ASP A 26 2.12 17.16 6.46
N LYS A 27 2.11 17.39 7.77
CA LYS A 27 2.14 16.33 8.79
C LYS A 27 0.91 15.43 8.74
N GLU A 28 -0.26 15.95 8.40
CA GLU A 28 -1.49 15.15 8.31
C GLU A 28 -1.45 14.26 7.06
N GLY A 29 -1.00 14.82 5.93
CA GLY A 29 -0.78 14.08 4.69
C GLY A 29 0.20 12.93 4.87
N VAL A 30 1.32 13.14 5.57
CA VAL A 30 2.30 12.07 5.85
C VAL A 30 1.67 10.91 6.62
N VAL A 31 0.89 11.20 7.67
CA VAL A 31 0.23 10.16 8.47
C VAL A 31 -0.79 9.37 7.64
N GLY A 32 -1.61 10.08 6.85
CA GLY A 32 -2.60 9.44 5.97
C GLY A 32 -1.95 8.53 4.93
N VAL A 33 -0.84 8.96 4.34
CA VAL A 33 -0.12 8.18 3.34
C VAL A 33 0.58 6.97 3.96
N ILE A 34 1.14 7.09 5.15
CA ILE A 34 1.71 5.95 5.87
C ILE A 34 0.63 4.90 6.16
N ALA A 35 -0.55 5.31 6.61
CA ALA A 35 -1.68 4.41 6.84
C ALA A 35 -2.12 3.69 5.54
N LEU A 36 -2.13 4.42 4.42
CA LEU A 36 -2.42 3.86 3.09
C LEU A 36 -1.40 2.78 2.69
N ILE A 37 -0.10 3.04 2.87
CA ILE A 37 0.98 2.09 2.56
C ILE A 37 0.83 0.83 3.44
N ILE A 38 0.56 1.00 4.73
CA ILE A 38 0.33 -0.12 5.65
C ILE A 38 -0.85 -0.98 5.19
N ALA A 39 -1.97 -0.35 4.83
CA ALA A 39 -3.15 -1.06 4.31
C ALA A 39 -2.84 -1.83 3.02
N ALA A 40 -2.05 -1.23 2.11
CA ALA A 40 -1.61 -1.88 0.88
C ALA A 40 -0.72 -3.11 1.16
N VAL A 41 0.22 -3.01 2.10
CA VAL A 41 1.09 -4.12 2.51
C VAL A 41 0.27 -5.26 3.11
N ILE A 42 -0.66 -4.96 4.02
CA ILE A 42 -1.56 -5.97 4.62
C ILE A 42 -2.37 -6.67 3.52
N MET A 43 -2.92 -5.91 2.58
CA MET A 43 -3.69 -6.46 1.45
C MET A 43 -2.81 -7.41 0.62
N ILE A 44 -1.59 -7.00 0.24
CA ILE A 44 -0.65 -7.84 -0.52
C ILE A 44 -0.31 -9.12 0.27
N MET A 45 -0.02 -9.01 1.57
CA MET A 45 0.32 -10.17 2.39
C MET A 45 -0.86 -11.12 2.52
N PHE A 46 -2.06 -10.61 2.81
CA PHE A 46 -3.24 -11.44 3.01
C PHE A 46 -3.63 -12.17 1.72
N PHE A 47 -3.75 -11.45 0.61
CA PHE A 47 -4.11 -12.05 -0.68
C PHE A 47 -2.98 -12.88 -1.30
N GLY A 48 -1.70 -12.51 -1.06
CA GLY A 48 -0.54 -13.26 -1.55
C GLY A 48 -0.31 -14.57 -0.79
N LEU A 49 -0.45 -14.56 0.54
CA LEU A 49 -0.31 -15.76 1.37
C LEU A 49 -1.51 -16.69 1.22
N PHE A 50 -2.75 -16.17 1.24
CA PHE A 50 -3.94 -17.00 1.01
C PHE A 50 -3.86 -17.74 -0.32
N TYR A 51 -3.40 -17.08 -1.39
CA TYR A 51 -3.26 -17.68 -2.71
C TYR A 51 -2.26 -18.85 -2.70
N THR A 52 -1.09 -18.66 -2.08
CA THR A 52 -0.08 -19.73 -1.94
C THR A 52 -0.64 -20.94 -1.19
N LEU A 53 -1.50 -20.69 -0.19
CA LEU A 53 -2.14 -21.73 0.63
C LEU A 53 -3.38 -22.39 -0.01
N THR A 54 -4.02 -21.78 -1.01
CA THR A 54 -5.25 -22.33 -1.64
C THR A 54 -4.99 -23.05 -2.97
N ILE A 55 -3.84 -22.81 -3.60
CA ILE A 55 -3.51 -23.39 -4.92
C ILE A 55 -2.48 -24.52 -4.83
N PHE A 56 -1.86 -24.69 -3.66
CA PHE A 56 -1.17 -25.92 -3.27
C PHE A 56 -2.10 -26.78 -2.40
#